data_AF-A0A820VCS9-F1
#
_entry.id   AF-A0A820VCS9-F1
#
_cell.length_a   1.000
_cell.length_b   1.000
_cell.length_c   1.000
_cell.angle_alpha   90.00
_cell.angle_beta   90.00
_cell.angle_gamma   90.00
#
_symmetry.space_group_name_H-M   'P 1'
#
loop_
_entity.id
_entity.type
_entity.pdbx_description
1 polymer ?
#
loop_
_entity_poly.entity_id
_entity_poly.type
_entity_poly.pdbx_seq_one_letter_code
_entity_poly.pdbx_strand_id
1 'polypeptide(L)'
;PIKLVVAKCWDPTPRGYFTLPRQEQSRPVDPLSWLAHTQAVQNTYNNPQHQLLAHHPSNYRQSLVNSTANMNSTISTTNNTMLDNERCGYDLNLTVNSDMDTIVRAMAEPDSGLDIRDRIWLKIPIPKSFLGSELVNWLFNHVDGFVNRNDARKYSSSMLKAGYIRHTVHKLTFSEQCYYVFGDLYAQGMI
;
A
#
# COMPACT_ATOMS: atom_id res chain seq x y z
N PRO A 1 37.68 14.25 -0.43
CA PRO A 1 37.25 15.44 -1.20
C PRO A 1 35.89 15.22 -1.88
N ILE A 2 34.90 16.06 -1.58
CA ILE A 2 33.54 15.99 -2.16
C ILE A 2 33.45 16.96 -3.34
N LYS A 3 32.99 16.50 -4.51
CA LYS A 3 32.72 17.34 -5.69
C LYS A 3 31.21 17.60 -5.79
N LEU A 4 30.83 18.87 -5.72
CA LEU A 4 29.47 19.32 -5.99
C LEU A 4 29.33 19.62 -7.49
N VAL A 5 28.27 19.10 -8.12
CA VAL A 5 27.89 19.45 -9.50
C VAL A 5 26.55 20.18 -9.43
N VAL A 6 26.55 21.43 -9.88
CA VAL A 6 25.35 22.25 -10.06
C VAL A 6 24.68 21.83 -11.37
N ALA A 7 23.42 21.42 -11.33
CA ALA A 7 22.63 21.28 -12.55
C ALA A 7 22.23 22.68 -13.05
N LYS A 8 22.72 23.04 -14.23
CA LYS A 8 22.36 24.28 -14.94
C LYS A 8 21.01 24.07 -15.62
N CYS A 9 19.93 24.58 -15.02
CA CYS A 9 18.66 24.77 -15.71
C CYS A 9 18.62 26.19 -16.29
N TRP A 10 18.66 26.31 -17.61
CA TRP A 10 18.42 27.59 -18.27
C TRP A 10 17.57 27.37 -19.52
N ASP A 11 16.28 27.66 -19.41
CA ASP A 11 15.43 28.03 -20.54
C ASP A 11 14.98 29.48 -20.31
N PRO A 12 15.41 30.44 -21.16
CA PRO A 12 15.07 31.85 -21.00
C PRO A 12 13.63 32.20 -21.42
N THR A 13 12.79 31.25 -21.86
CA THR A 13 11.40 31.55 -22.27
C THR A 13 10.36 30.48 -21.92
N PRO A 14 9.86 30.41 -20.67
CA PRO A 14 8.71 29.57 -20.35
C PRO A 14 7.42 30.26 -20.84
N ARG A 15 6.83 29.79 -21.93
CA ARG A 15 5.46 30.16 -22.33
C ARG A 15 4.47 29.57 -21.32
N GLY A 16 4.08 30.38 -20.33
CA GLY A 16 2.71 30.43 -19.79
C GLY A 16 2.16 29.24 -19.01
N TYR A 17 2.97 28.32 -18.47
CA TYR A 17 2.46 27.12 -17.77
C TYR A 17 2.80 27.00 -16.27
N PHE A 18 3.22 28.09 -15.63
CA PHE A 18 3.55 28.08 -14.21
C PHE A 18 3.01 29.32 -13.50
N THR A 19 1.71 29.34 -13.24
CA THR A 19 1.19 30.16 -12.14
C THR A 19 1.54 29.41 -10.86
N LEU A 20 2.66 29.77 -10.23
CA LEU A 20 2.94 29.40 -8.85
C LEU A 20 1.69 29.73 -8.02
N PRO A 21 1.10 28.77 -7.27
CA PRO A 21 0.18 29.11 -6.20
C PRO A 21 0.88 30.16 -5.34
N ARG A 22 0.18 31.25 -5.04
CA ARG A 22 0.72 32.39 -4.28
C ARG A 22 1.46 31.83 -3.07
N GLN A 23 2.77 31.97 -3.11
CA GLN A 23 3.72 31.40 -2.17
C GLN A 23 3.36 31.94 -0.79
N GLU A 24 2.62 31.17 0.00
CA GLU A 24 2.53 31.44 1.42
C GLU A 24 3.94 31.21 1.95
N GLN A 25 4.66 32.32 2.12
CA GLN A 25 6.00 32.32 2.67
C GLN A 25 5.93 31.48 3.94
N SER A 26 6.67 30.36 3.98
CA SER A 26 6.80 29.57 5.20
C SER A 26 7.35 30.50 6.27
N ARG A 27 6.47 30.96 7.15
CA ARG A 27 6.88 31.84 8.24
C ARG A 27 7.85 31.06 9.11
N PRO A 28 8.87 31.71 9.70
CA PRO A 28 9.67 31.09 10.73
C PRO A 28 8.75 30.46 11.77
N VAL A 29 9.03 29.21 12.15
CA VAL A 29 8.28 28.53 13.21
C VAL A 29 8.39 29.38 14.47
N ASP A 30 7.26 29.85 14.99
CA ASP A 30 7.22 30.59 16.25
C ASP A 30 7.47 29.61 17.42
N PRO A 31 8.58 29.77 18.17
CA PRO A 31 8.89 28.90 19.30
C PRO A 31 7.81 28.92 20.38
N LEU A 32 7.10 30.05 20.55
CA LEU A 32 6.07 30.20 21.58
C LEU A 32 4.79 29.44 21.22
N SER A 33 4.38 29.46 19.94
CA SER A 33 3.26 28.66 19.45
C SER A 33 3.51 27.15 19.64
N TRP A 34 4.75 26.70 19.44
CA TRP A 34 5.14 25.31 19.68
C TRP A 34 5.13 24.94 21.17
N LEU A 35 5.63 25.84 22.03
CA LEU A 35 5.62 25.65 23.48
C LEU A 35 4.18 25.61 24.02
N ALA A 36 3.29 26.48 23.54
CA ALA A 36 1.88 26.53 23.92
C ALA A 36 1.14 25.24 23.54
N HIS A 37 1.37 24.72 22.33
CA HIS A 37 0.81 23.44 21.90
C HIS A 37 1.31 22.29 22.78
N THR A 38 2.60 22.29 23.12
CA THR A 38 3.21 21.26 23.97
C THR A 38 2.68 21.32 25.41
N GLN A 39 2.51 22.52 25.97
CA GLN A 39 1.93 22.72 27.30
C GLN A 39 0.45 22.31 27.33
N ALA A 40 -0.32 22.61 26.28
CA ALA A 40 -1.71 22.18 26.18
C ALA A 40 -1.84 20.65 26.19
N VAL A 41 -1.01 19.95 25.39
CA VAL A 41 -0.98 18.48 25.39
C VAL A 41 -0.57 17.94 26.77
N GLN A 42 0.47 18.49 27.40
CA GLN A 42 0.88 18.05 28.74
C GLN A 42 -0.18 18.29 29.82
N ASN A 43 -0.95 19.37 29.76
CA ASN A 43 -2.05 19.62 30.71
C ASN A 43 -3.20 18.61 30.55
N THR A 44 -3.46 18.10 29.35
CA THR A 44 -4.48 17.05 29.14
C THR A 44 -4.10 15.70 29.75
N TYR A 45 -2.80 15.40 29.85
CA TYR A 45 -2.32 14.15 30.46
C TYR A 45 -2.13 14.23 31.97
N ASN A 46 -1.98 15.43 32.53
CA ASN A 46 -1.70 15.64 33.96
C ASN A 46 -2.91 16.04 34.81
N ASN A 47 -4.11 16.18 34.25
CA ASN A 47 -5.31 16.54 35.02
C ASN A 47 -6.56 15.75 34.58
N PRO A 48 -6.99 14.70 35.33
CA PRO A 48 -8.13 13.87 34.95
C PRO A 48 -9.53 14.49 35.14
N GLN A 49 -9.68 15.74 35.59
CA GLN A 49 -10.98 16.25 36.06
C GLN A 49 -11.79 17.17 35.15
N HIS A 50 -11.42 17.36 33.88
CA HIS A 50 -12.23 18.16 32.94
C HIS A 50 -12.57 17.41 31.64
N GLN A 51 -13.14 16.21 31.76
CA GLN A 51 -14.14 15.74 30.81
C GLN A 51 -15.49 16.11 31.40
N LEU A 52 -16.18 17.10 30.83
CA LEU A 52 -17.65 17.26 30.78
C LEU A 52 -17.95 18.68 30.27
N LEU A 53 -18.95 18.77 29.38
CA LEU A 53 -19.51 19.95 28.70
C LEU A 53 -18.89 20.37 27.35
N ALA A 54 -19.22 19.63 26.29
CA ALA A 54 -19.70 20.26 25.06
C ALA A 54 -20.98 19.54 24.60
N HIS A 55 -22.10 20.23 24.80
CA HIS A 55 -23.48 19.79 24.65
C HIS A 55 -23.89 19.70 23.17
N HIS A 56 -24.61 18.64 22.80
CA HIS A 56 -25.52 18.59 21.64
C HIS A 56 -26.94 18.26 22.15
N PRO A 57 -28.00 19.01 21.78
CA PRO A 57 -29.36 18.72 22.23
C PRO A 57 -30.16 17.83 21.25
N SER A 58 -31.20 17.25 21.84
CA SER A 58 -32.00 16.08 21.49
C SER A 58 -33.06 16.22 20.37
N ASN A 59 -33.59 15.03 19.97
CA ASN A 59 -34.98 14.63 19.61
C ASN A 59 -35.07 13.99 18.21
N TYR A 60 -35.47 12.71 18.02
CA TYR A 60 -36.79 12.14 18.31
C TYR A 60 -36.80 10.57 18.33
N ARG A 61 -37.56 10.03 19.31
CA ARG A 61 -38.52 8.89 19.28
C ARG A 61 -38.12 7.39 19.33
N GLN A 62 -38.33 6.84 20.53
CA GLN A 62 -38.77 5.49 21.00
C GLN A 62 -39.39 4.46 20.02
N SER A 63 -39.11 3.16 20.27
CA SER A 63 -40.06 2.07 20.63
C SER A 63 -39.32 0.71 20.69
N LEU A 64 -39.10 0.05 21.84
CA LEU A 64 -39.93 -0.89 22.63
C LEU A 64 -39.69 -2.39 22.31
N VAL A 65 -39.02 -3.06 23.26
CA VAL A 65 -39.14 -4.44 23.80
C VAL A 65 -39.61 -5.64 22.94
N ASN A 66 -38.88 -6.77 22.99
CA ASN A 66 -39.28 -8.00 23.70
C ASN A 66 -38.41 -9.24 23.37
N SER A 67 -38.34 -10.13 24.36
CA SER A 67 -38.14 -11.59 24.27
C SER A 67 -36.75 -12.20 24.52
N THR A 68 -36.61 -12.65 25.76
CA THR A 68 -35.74 -13.71 26.32
C THR A 68 -36.02 -15.11 25.74
N ALA A 69 -35.01 -15.99 25.64
CA ALA A 69 -34.99 -17.34 26.23
C ALA A 69 -33.70 -18.17 25.91
N ASN A 70 -33.13 -18.75 26.98
CA ASN A 70 -32.43 -20.05 27.17
C ASN A 70 -31.36 -20.55 26.17
N MET A 71 -30.09 -20.76 26.55
CA MET A 71 -29.44 -21.69 27.52
C MET A 71 -29.04 -23.08 26.95
N ASN A 72 -27.72 -23.36 27.11
CA ASN A 72 -27.02 -24.64 27.36
C ASN A 72 -26.72 -25.62 26.20
N SER A 73 -25.44 -25.70 25.77
CA SER A 73 -24.40 -26.71 26.10
C SER A 73 -24.46 -27.95 25.20
N THR A 74 -23.38 -28.46 24.58
CA THR A 74 -22.30 -29.23 25.23
C THR A 74 -21.23 -29.58 24.18
N ILE A 75 -19.98 -29.68 24.63
CA ILE A 75 -18.77 -30.12 23.92
C ILE A 75 -18.93 -31.54 23.35
N SER A 76 -18.35 -31.81 22.17
CA SER A 76 -17.76 -33.11 21.86
C SER A 76 -16.59 -32.95 20.89
N THR A 77 -15.47 -33.50 21.32
CA THR A 77 -14.15 -33.54 20.70
C THR A 77 -14.00 -34.67 19.69
N THR A 78 -12.98 -34.48 18.83
CA THR A 78 -12.11 -35.47 18.16
C THR A 78 -12.47 -36.00 16.76
N ASN A 79 -11.53 -35.68 15.86
CA ASN A 79 -11.01 -36.43 14.73
C ASN A 79 -11.89 -36.51 13.47
N ASN A 80 -11.52 -35.73 12.45
CA ASN A 80 -10.98 -36.32 11.24
C ASN A 80 -10.30 -35.28 10.32
N THR A 81 -9.11 -35.70 9.86
CA THR A 81 -8.52 -35.52 8.52
C THR A 81 -8.69 -34.21 7.78
N MET A 82 -7.53 -33.69 7.33
CA MET A 82 -7.30 -32.87 6.13
C MET A 82 -8.53 -32.58 5.29
N LEU A 83 -8.78 -31.29 5.07
CA LEU A 83 -9.41 -30.65 3.91
C LEU A 83 -10.01 -29.34 4.41
N ASP A 84 -9.20 -28.28 4.48
CA ASP A 84 -9.74 -26.92 4.35
C ASP A 84 -8.61 -25.95 3.96
N ASN A 85 -8.08 -26.11 2.75
CA ASN A 85 -7.35 -25.02 2.09
C ASN A 85 -8.07 -24.57 0.80
N GLU A 86 -9.35 -24.92 0.64
CA GLU A 86 -10.19 -24.49 -0.50
C GLU A 86 -10.83 -23.13 -0.20
N ARG A 87 -10.01 -22.14 0.16
CA ARG A 87 -10.45 -20.74 0.25
C ARG A 87 -9.97 -19.96 -0.97
N CYS A 88 -10.83 -19.99 -1.98
CA CYS A 88 -11.08 -18.93 -2.96
C CYS A 88 -9.93 -18.51 -3.88
N GLY A 89 -10.00 -18.95 -5.15
CA GLY A 89 -9.32 -18.30 -6.26
C GLY A 89 -8.78 -19.31 -7.27
N TYR A 90 -9.40 -19.37 -8.45
CA TYR A 90 -8.90 -19.96 -9.70
C TYR A 90 -7.56 -20.73 -9.61
N ASP A 91 -7.59 -22.06 -9.75
CA ASP A 91 -6.40 -22.87 -10.00
C ASP A 91 -5.82 -22.58 -11.40
N LEU A 92 -5.30 -21.37 -11.64
CA LEU A 92 -4.17 -21.26 -12.55
C LEU A 92 -3.01 -21.89 -11.79
N ASN A 93 -2.76 -23.18 -12.02
CA ASN A 93 -1.57 -23.88 -11.55
C ASN A 93 -0.32 -23.26 -12.20
N LEU A 94 0.03 -22.03 -11.80
CA LEU A 94 1.19 -21.30 -12.29
C LEU A 94 2.39 -21.99 -11.68
N THR A 95 3.23 -22.56 -12.53
CA THR A 95 4.53 -23.08 -12.11
C THR A 95 5.64 -22.11 -12.52
N VAL A 96 6.83 -22.25 -11.92
CA VAL A 96 8.03 -21.50 -12.32
C VAL A 96 8.42 -21.67 -13.81
N ASN A 97 7.91 -22.73 -14.46
CA ASN A 97 8.14 -23.01 -15.88
C ASN A 97 7.12 -22.30 -16.79
N SER A 98 6.07 -21.71 -16.21
CA SER A 98 5.07 -20.95 -16.97
C SER A 98 5.70 -19.69 -17.56
N ASP A 99 5.22 -19.27 -18.71
CA ASP A 99 5.69 -18.03 -19.32
C ASP A 99 5.49 -16.85 -18.35
N MET A 100 6.52 -16.00 -18.25
CA MET A 100 6.51 -14.83 -17.39
C MET A 100 5.32 -13.91 -17.68
N ASP A 101 4.92 -13.83 -18.95
CA ASP A 101 3.76 -13.07 -19.41
C ASP A 101 2.46 -13.58 -18.80
N THR A 102 2.27 -14.90 -18.73
CA THR A 102 1.10 -15.54 -18.10
C THR A 102 1.04 -15.21 -16.61
N ILE A 103 2.18 -15.24 -15.93
CA ILE A 103 2.27 -14.88 -14.51
C ILE A 103 1.94 -13.41 -14.31
N VAL A 104 2.41 -12.52 -15.18
CA VAL A 104 2.08 -11.08 -15.10
C VAL A 104 0.61 -10.81 -15.39
N ARG A 105 0.00 -11.53 -16.33
CA ARG A 105 -1.46 -11.48 -16.55
C ARG A 105 -2.22 -11.88 -15.30
N ALA A 106 -1.88 -13.01 -14.69
CA ALA A 106 -2.52 -13.47 -13.47
C ALA A 106 -2.36 -12.49 -12.30
N MET A 107 -1.21 -11.81 -12.18
CA MET A 107 -1.00 -10.77 -11.17
C MET A 107 -1.82 -9.50 -11.39
N ALA A 108 -2.17 -9.20 -12.64
CA ALA A 108 -2.88 -7.98 -12.99
C ALA A 108 -4.40 -8.13 -12.96
N GLU A 109 -4.91 -9.35 -12.81
CA GLU A 109 -6.32 -9.59 -12.55
C GLU A 109 -6.77 -8.85 -11.26
N PRO A 110 -7.98 -8.29 -11.23
CA PRO A 110 -8.48 -7.50 -10.10
C PRO A 110 -8.68 -8.33 -8.84
N ASP A 111 -8.81 -9.65 -8.97
CA ASP A 111 -8.94 -10.64 -7.91
C ASP A 111 -7.67 -11.48 -7.73
N SER A 112 -6.53 -11.04 -8.30
CA SER A 112 -5.22 -11.67 -8.12
C SER A 112 -4.77 -11.78 -6.66
N GLY A 113 -5.23 -10.86 -5.81
CA GLY A 113 -4.73 -10.70 -4.44
C GLY A 113 -3.44 -9.90 -4.33
N LEU A 114 -2.88 -9.40 -5.45
CA LEU A 114 -1.76 -8.45 -5.42
C LEU A 114 -2.26 -7.02 -5.17
N ASP A 115 -1.66 -6.33 -4.19
CA ASP A 115 -2.07 -4.99 -3.77
C ASP A 115 -1.63 -3.88 -4.76
N ILE A 116 -2.34 -3.77 -5.88
CA ILE A 116 -2.12 -2.76 -6.92
C ILE A 116 -3.01 -1.54 -6.65
N ARG A 117 -2.40 -0.41 -6.29
CA ARG A 117 -3.13 0.82 -5.96
C ARG A 117 -2.37 2.08 -6.39
N ASP A 118 -3.11 3.17 -6.52
CA ASP A 118 -2.52 4.49 -6.70
C ASP A 118 -1.87 4.94 -5.40
N ARG A 119 -0.58 5.27 -5.47
CA ARG A 119 0.21 5.72 -4.31
C ARG A 119 0.73 7.12 -4.57
N ILE A 120 1.06 7.85 -3.50
CA ILE A 120 1.73 9.15 -3.61
C ILE A 120 3.05 9.07 -2.85
N TRP A 121 4.14 9.41 -3.52
CA TRP A 121 5.46 9.50 -2.91
C TRP A 121 6.03 10.90 -3.13
N LEU A 122 6.36 11.61 -2.04
CA LEU A 122 6.85 13.00 -2.10
C LEU A 122 5.97 13.94 -2.94
N LYS A 123 4.64 13.81 -2.83
CA LYS A 123 3.62 14.52 -3.63
C LYS A 123 3.55 14.16 -5.11
N ILE A 124 4.33 13.19 -5.58
CA ILE A 124 4.27 12.67 -6.94
C ILE A 124 3.37 11.43 -6.94
N PRO A 125 2.27 11.43 -7.71
CA PRO A 125 1.42 10.25 -7.86
C PRO A 125 2.16 9.15 -8.63
N ILE A 126 2.03 7.92 -8.14
CA ILE A 126 2.51 6.69 -8.74
C ILE A 126 1.27 5.81 -8.95
N PRO A 127 0.62 5.91 -10.13
CA PRO A 127 -0.61 5.18 -10.39
C PRO A 127 -0.34 3.67 -10.50
N LYS A 128 -1.34 2.85 -10.14
CA LYS A 128 -1.37 1.39 -10.31
C LYS A 128 -0.05 0.71 -9.88
N SER A 129 0.41 1.03 -8.68
CA SER A 129 1.70 0.56 -8.17
C SER A 129 1.57 -0.45 -7.05
N PHE A 130 2.54 -1.34 -6.98
CA PHE A 130 2.67 -2.36 -5.95
C PHE A 130 4.07 -2.31 -5.31
N LEU A 131 4.19 -2.85 -4.10
CA LEU A 131 5.45 -2.90 -3.36
C LEU A 131 6.20 -4.19 -3.72
N GLY A 132 7.53 -4.11 -3.83
CA GLY A 132 8.36 -5.27 -4.20
C GLY A 132 8.22 -6.46 -3.24
N SER A 133 7.99 -6.22 -1.95
CA SER A 133 7.71 -7.30 -0.97
C SER A 133 6.42 -8.05 -1.30
N GLU A 134 5.36 -7.33 -1.68
CA GLU A 134 4.05 -7.90 -2.00
C GLU A 134 4.12 -8.72 -3.28
N LEU A 135 4.90 -8.27 -4.28
CA LEU A 135 5.19 -9.07 -5.46
C LEU A 135 5.86 -10.40 -5.09
N VAL A 136 6.90 -10.37 -4.25
CA VAL A 136 7.62 -11.58 -3.85
C VAL A 136 6.72 -12.53 -3.06
N ASN A 137 5.88 -11.99 -2.17
CA ASN A 137 4.92 -12.79 -1.41
C ASN A 137 3.86 -13.41 -2.32
N TRP A 138 3.33 -12.63 -3.27
CA TRP A 138 2.36 -13.12 -4.25
C TRP A 138 2.94 -14.28 -5.06
N LEU A 139 4.15 -14.10 -5.60
CA LEU A 139 4.84 -15.16 -6.36
C LEU A 139 5.08 -16.41 -5.53
N PHE A 140 5.51 -16.25 -4.27
CA PHE A 140 5.77 -17.39 -3.40
C PHE A 140 4.50 -18.18 -3.05
N ASN A 141 3.35 -17.51 -2.96
CA ASN A 141 2.10 -18.14 -2.56
C ASN A 141 1.27 -18.68 -3.74
N HIS A 142 1.40 -18.10 -4.94
CA HIS A 142 0.55 -18.43 -6.10
C HIS A 142 1.32 -19.12 -7.23
N VAL A 143 2.66 -19.16 -7.19
CA VAL A 143 3.47 -19.83 -8.21
C VAL A 143 4.21 -21.01 -7.59
N ASP A 144 3.83 -22.20 -8.02
CA ASP A 144 4.44 -23.46 -7.61
C ASP A 144 5.85 -23.63 -8.16
N GLY A 145 6.73 -24.21 -7.34
CA GLY A 145 8.12 -24.50 -7.71
C GLY A 145 9.16 -23.60 -7.06
N PHE A 146 8.76 -22.56 -6.32
CA PHE A 146 9.69 -21.83 -5.45
C PHE A 146 9.95 -22.60 -4.16
N VAL A 147 11.16 -23.13 -4.00
CA VAL A 147 11.58 -23.82 -2.77
C VAL A 147 11.72 -22.84 -1.61
N ASN A 148 12.25 -21.64 -1.89
CA ASN A 148 12.47 -20.61 -0.90
C ASN A 148 11.93 -19.26 -1.38
N ARG A 149 11.57 -18.39 -0.44
CA ARG A 149 11.22 -16.98 -0.72
C ARG A 149 12.32 -16.23 -1.47
N ASN A 150 13.60 -16.60 -1.27
CA ASN A 150 14.72 -16.02 -2.00
C ASN A 150 14.69 -16.36 -3.51
N ASP A 151 14.11 -17.50 -3.90
CA ASP A 151 14.00 -17.88 -5.30
C ASP A 151 12.90 -17.06 -6.00
N ALA A 152 11.78 -16.81 -5.33
CA ALA A 152 10.77 -15.82 -5.78
C ALA A 152 11.35 -14.40 -5.91
N ARG A 153 12.27 -14.02 -5.00
CA ARG A 153 13.00 -12.74 -5.09
C ARG A 153 13.94 -12.68 -6.30
N LYS A 154 14.65 -13.77 -6.62
CA LYS A 154 15.48 -13.86 -7.84
C LYS A 154 14.62 -13.80 -9.09
N TYR A 155 13.45 -14.43 -9.06
CA TYR A 155 12.47 -14.38 -10.16
C TYR A 155 11.97 -12.96 -10.39
N SER A 156 11.60 -12.24 -9.33
CA SER A 156 11.23 -10.82 -9.38
C SER A 156 12.36 -9.96 -9.97
N SER A 157 13.61 -10.27 -9.62
CA SER A 157 14.78 -9.60 -10.20
C SER A 157 14.92 -9.85 -11.71
N SER A 158 14.57 -11.06 -12.16
CA SER A 158 14.55 -11.42 -13.58
C SER A 158 13.40 -10.74 -14.31
N MET A 159 12.24 -10.59 -13.66
CA MET A 159 11.07 -9.88 -14.18
C MET A 159 11.35 -8.41 -14.46
N LEU A 160 12.10 -7.76 -13.56
CA LEU A 160 12.57 -6.38 -13.75
C LEU A 160 13.53 -6.27 -14.93
N LYS A 161 14.49 -7.20 -15.08
CA LYS A 161 15.46 -7.21 -16.18
C LYS A 161 14.79 -7.46 -17.54
N ALA A 162 13.78 -8.32 -17.57
CA ALA A 162 13.02 -8.63 -18.76
C ALA A 162 11.99 -7.54 -19.12
N GLY A 163 11.79 -6.53 -18.26
CA GLY A 163 10.93 -5.38 -18.55
C GLY A 163 9.44 -5.63 -18.31
N TYR A 164 9.06 -6.74 -17.67
CA TYR A 164 7.66 -7.01 -17.29
C TYR A 164 7.19 -6.15 -16.12
N ILE A 165 8.12 -5.72 -15.27
CA ILE A 165 7.89 -4.73 -14.21
C ILE A 165 8.94 -3.64 -14.32
N ARG A 166 8.59 -2.42 -13.90
CA ARG A 166 9.48 -1.26 -13.93
C ARG A 166 9.56 -0.60 -12.58
N HIS A 167 10.78 -0.24 -12.21
CA HIS A 167 11.01 0.57 -11.02
C HIS A 167 10.63 2.03 -11.29
N THR A 168 9.87 2.63 -10.37
CA THR A 168 9.39 4.02 -10.48
C THR A 168 10.48 5.09 -10.55
N VAL A 169 11.70 4.81 -10.06
CA VAL A 169 12.87 5.71 -10.12
C VAL A 169 14.01 5.14 -10.97
N HIS A 170 13.68 4.26 -11.93
CA HIS A 170 14.61 3.74 -12.95
C HIS A 170 15.86 3.01 -12.40
N LYS A 171 15.74 2.34 -11.25
CA LYS A 171 16.81 1.47 -10.72
C LYS A 171 16.77 0.10 -11.41
N LEU A 172 17.94 -0.40 -11.83
CA LEU A 172 18.08 -1.71 -12.50
C LEU A 172 18.13 -2.91 -11.54
N THR A 173 18.39 -2.66 -10.25
CA THR A 173 18.44 -3.71 -9.23
C THR A 173 17.11 -3.79 -8.48
N PHE A 174 16.57 -5.00 -8.35
CA PHE A 174 15.35 -5.24 -7.59
C PHE A 174 15.55 -5.03 -6.07
N SER A 175 14.52 -4.50 -5.42
CA SER A 175 14.44 -4.21 -3.99
C SER A 175 13.01 -4.39 -3.51
N GLU A 176 12.81 -5.16 -2.45
CA GLU A 176 11.46 -5.38 -1.88
C GLU A 176 10.89 -4.10 -1.25
N GLN A 177 11.74 -3.14 -0.91
CA GLN A 177 11.39 -1.88 -0.25
C GLN A 177 11.01 -0.76 -1.25
N CYS A 178 10.78 -1.11 -2.51
CA CYS A 178 10.55 -0.15 -3.58
C CYS A 178 9.22 -0.40 -4.28
N TYR A 179 8.67 0.68 -4.86
CA TYR A 179 7.46 0.62 -5.65
C TYR A 179 7.78 0.29 -7.11
N TYR A 180 6.91 -0.53 -7.69
CA TYR A 180 6.97 -0.98 -9.07
C TYR A 180 5.62 -0.77 -9.74
N VAL A 181 5.66 -0.67 -11.06
CA VAL A 181 4.50 -0.68 -11.94
C VAL A 181 4.70 -1.78 -12.98
N PHE A 182 3.61 -2.28 -13.57
CA PHE A 182 3.74 -3.16 -14.73
C PHE A 182 4.45 -2.45 -15.88
N GLY A 183 5.30 -3.20 -16.58
CA GLY A 183 6.07 -2.71 -17.71
C GLY A 183 5.21 -2.47 -18.94
N ASP A 184 5.75 -1.74 -19.90
CA ASP A 184 5.00 -1.33 -21.10
C ASP A 184 4.62 -2.52 -21.99
N LEU A 185 5.43 -3.60 -21.95
CA LEU A 185 5.12 -4.88 -22.61
C LEU A 185 3.76 -5.45 -22.18
N TYR A 186 3.38 -5.22 -20.92
CA TYR A 186 2.09 -5.62 -20.38
C TYR A 186 1.02 -4.55 -20.59
N ALA A 187 1.38 -3.28 -20.43
CA ALA A 187 0.45 -2.16 -20.60
C ALA A 187 -0.14 -2.07 -22.02
N GLN A 188 0.57 -2.54 -23.04
CA GLN A 188 0.12 -2.52 -24.42
C GLN A 188 -0.93 -3.59 -24.76
N GLY A 189 -1.09 -4.61 -23.89
CA GLY A 189 -2.13 -5.64 -24.01
C GLY A 189 -3.44 -5.32 -23.27
N MET A 190 -3.51 -4.18 -22.57
CA MET A 190 -4.70 -3.73 -21.81
C MET A 190 -5.42 -2.53 -22.48
N ILE A 191 -5.53 -2.53 -23.81
CA ILE A 191 -6.34 -1.55 -24.57
C ILE A 191 -7.59 -2.24 -25.12
#